data_AF-A0A4S4M0W9-F1
#
_entry.id   AF-A0A4S4M0W9-F1
#
_cell.length_a   1.000
_cell.length_b   1.000
_cell.length_c   1.000
_cell.angle_alpha   90.00
_cell.angle_beta   90.00
_cell.angle_gamma   90.00
#
_symmetry.space_group_name_H-M   'P 1'
#
loop_
_entity.id
_entity.type
_entity.pdbx_description
1 polymer ?
#
loop_
_entity_poly.entity_id
_entity_poly.type
_entity_poly.pdbx_seq_one_letter_code
_entity_poly.pdbx_strand_id
1 'polypeptide(L)'
;MGRIHRSLPILCLYTAGSNLMLQYTPEGSACARPIEVNIIKAFAPSTVAQTLLVQATDPSLSLPAKLVLKLVDPRFSTPDIYHGYGRNVPWNAAVDDPFKALLSNLLAMDRWEGISSSYGQEVSAFRALSSLQGLHIPRFYGTCRYTVVDGSPNLDPLIANVDGLLIEYINGTPMDKLTVVTDISEADAERVSQGVLHTMRRIRDLKVIYDDVAARNLIFRHDDFDHPVLIDFGSALLKPLQATDDERIETLRGYSEVKDADRCSSRRDHEYE
;
A
#
# COMPACT_ATOMS: atom_id res chain seq x y z
N MET A 1 -42.39 -25.05 6.00
CA MET A 1 -41.98 -23.63 6.00
C MET A 1 -40.51 -23.54 6.37
N GLY A 2 -39.62 -23.53 5.38
CA GLY A 2 -38.19 -23.33 5.62
C GLY A 2 -37.89 -21.83 5.72
N ARG A 3 -37.37 -21.38 6.86
CA ARG A 3 -36.83 -20.01 6.97
C ARG A 3 -35.59 -19.92 6.10
N ILE A 4 -35.71 -19.23 4.97
CA ILE A 4 -34.57 -18.79 4.18
C ILE A 4 -33.85 -17.76 5.05
N HIS A 5 -32.72 -18.12 5.64
CA HIS A 5 -31.78 -17.15 6.20
C HIS A 5 -31.29 -16.31 5.03
N ARG A 6 -31.89 -15.13 4.85
CA ARG A 6 -31.32 -14.10 3.98
C ARG A 6 -30.04 -13.66 4.66
N SER A 7 -28.89 -14.10 4.17
CA SER A 7 -27.61 -13.48 4.49
C SER A 7 -27.75 -11.99 4.16
N LEU A 8 -27.44 -11.14 5.13
CA LEU A 8 -27.35 -9.71 4.89
C LEU A 8 -26.30 -9.48 3.78
N PRO A 9 -26.49 -8.48 2.90
CA PRO A 9 -25.46 -8.16 1.91
C PRO A 9 -24.18 -7.80 2.67
N ILE A 10 -23.11 -8.55 2.40
CA ILE A 10 -21.77 -8.18 2.87
C ILE A 10 -21.46 -6.83 2.22
N LEU A 11 -21.48 -5.75 3.00
CA LEU A 11 -21.21 -4.41 2.48
C LEU A 11 -19.70 -4.28 2.17
N CYS A 12 -19.35 -3.47 1.17
CA CYS A 12 -17.95 -3.13 0.93
C CYS A 12 -17.36 -2.50 2.21
N LEU A 13 -16.38 -3.17 2.82
CA LEU A 13 -15.85 -2.83 4.14
C LEU A 13 -15.17 -1.45 4.16
N TYR A 14 -14.72 -0.96 3.01
CA TYR A 14 -13.94 0.26 2.88
C TYR A 14 -14.71 1.42 2.28
N THR A 15 -15.96 1.60 2.72
CA THR A 15 -16.84 2.67 2.26
C THR A 15 -16.61 3.96 3.06
N ALA A 16 -16.67 5.11 2.39
CA ALA A 16 -16.59 6.42 3.05
C ALA A 16 -17.70 6.56 4.12
N GLY A 17 -17.36 7.15 5.26
CA GLY A 17 -18.21 7.27 6.43
C GLY A 17 -18.19 6.07 7.37
N SER A 18 -17.68 4.91 6.95
CA SER A 18 -17.55 3.73 7.82
C SER A 18 -16.42 3.91 8.84
N ASN A 19 -16.57 3.26 10.01
CA ASN A 19 -15.52 3.18 11.02
C ASN A 19 -14.80 1.84 10.96
N LEU A 20 -13.49 1.87 11.19
CA LEU A 20 -12.66 0.69 11.35
C LEU A 20 -12.03 0.66 12.74
N MET A 21 -12.13 -0.48 13.41
CA MET A 21 -11.40 -0.76 14.63
C MET A 21 -10.08 -1.44 14.29
N LEU A 22 -8.97 -0.83 14.68
CA LEU A 22 -7.62 -1.29 14.39
C LEU A 22 -6.88 -1.60 15.69
N GLN A 23 -6.10 -2.67 15.70
CA GLN A 23 -5.03 -2.87 16.69
C GLN A 23 -3.79 -2.16 16.19
N TYR A 24 -3.52 -0.96 16.70
CA TYR A 24 -2.43 -0.09 16.27
C TYR A 24 -1.21 -0.20 17.17
N THR A 25 -0.04 -0.43 16.56
CA THR A 25 1.27 -0.43 17.22
C THR A 25 2.05 0.79 16.74
N PRO A 26 2.20 1.84 17.59
CA PRO A 26 3.00 3.00 17.24
C PRO A 26 4.44 2.64 16.92
N GLU A 27 5.06 3.37 16.00
CA GLU A 27 6.46 3.17 15.67
C GLU A 27 7.36 3.40 16.89
N GLY A 28 8.31 2.49 17.10
CA GLY A 28 9.13 2.45 18.30
C GLY A 28 8.45 1.87 19.55
N SER A 29 7.18 1.47 19.48
CA SER A 29 6.47 0.79 20.57
C SER A 29 6.38 -0.72 20.33
N ALA A 30 6.40 -1.50 21.40
CA ALA A 30 6.09 -2.94 21.37
C ALA A 30 4.61 -3.24 21.70
N CYS A 31 3.84 -2.24 22.12
CA CYS A 31 2.48 -2.43 22.61
C CYS A 31 1.45 -1.96 21.58
N ALA A 32 0.60 -2.90 21.14
CA ALA A 32 -0.58 -2.59 20.37
C ALA A 32 -1.68 -2.02 21.27
N ARG A 33 -2.48 -1.09 20.72
CA ARG A 33 -3.67 -0.54 21.36
C ARG A 33 -4.82 -0.43 20.35
N PRO A 34 -6.08 -0.60 20.78
CA PRO A 34 -7.21 -0.38 19.90
C PRO A 34 -7.33 1.10 19.56
N ILE A 35 -7.57 1.41 18.28
CA ILE A 35 -7.94 2.73 17.81
C ILE A 35 -9.13 2.62 16.86
N GLU A 36 -9.98 3.65 16.86
CA GLU A 36 -11.07 3.78 15.89
C GLU A 36 -10.71 4.85 14.87
N VAL A 37 -10.86 4.53 13.58
CA VAL A 37 -10.67 5.48 12.48
C VAL A 37 -11.91 5.55 11.61
N ASN A 38 -12.26 6.74 11.15
CA ASN A 38 -13.32 6.95 10.17
C ASN A 38 -12.73 7.02 8.76
N ILE A 39 -13.35 6.31 7.80
CA ILE A 39 -12.93 6.35 6.40
C ILE A 39 -13.47 7.62 5.75
N ILE A 40 -12.58 8.51 5.32
CA ILE A 40 -12.97 9.68 4.54
C ILE A 40 -13.19 9.29 3.07
N LYS A 41 -12.25 8.53 2.50
CA LYS A 41 -12.37 7.98 1.15
C LYS A 41 -11.42 6.80 0.93
N ALA A 42 -11.80 5.92 0.02
CA ALA A 42 -10.90 4.92 -0.55
C ALA A 42 -10.20 5.48 -1.79
N PHE A 43 -8.91 5.19 -1.94
CA PHE A 43 -8.20 5.41 -3.20
C PHE A 43 -8.37 4.17 -4.07
N ALA A 44 -8.52 4.38 -5.39
CA ALA A 44 -8.45 3.28 -6.34
C ALA A 44 -7.09 2.59 -6.18
N PRO A 45 -7.05 1.27 -5.93
CA PRO A 45 -5.80 0.63 -5.58
C PRO A 45 -4.85 0.61 -6.79
N SER A 46 -3.77 1.39 -6.71
CA SER A 46 -2.64 1.35 -7.64
C SER A 46 -1.54 0.38 -7.19
N THR A 47 -1.74 -0.26 -6.03
CA THR A 47 -0.78 -1.15 -5.36
C THR A 47 -1.48 -2.47 -4.96
N VAL A 48 -0.73 -3.40 -4.37
CA VAL A 48 -1.26 -4.65 -3.78
C VAL A 48 -1.98 -4.43 -2.44
N ALA A 49 -2.18 -3.18 -2.00
CA ALA A 49 -2.85 -2.83 -0.77
C ALA A 49 -4.05 -1.90 -1.03
N GLN A 50 -5.12 -2.07 -0.27
CA GLN A 50 -6.17 -1.08 -0.23
C GLN A 50 -5.65 0.15 0.53
N THR A 51 -5.68 1.31 -0.13
CA THR A 51 -5.25 2.58 0.47
C THR A 51 -6.46 3.44 0.80
N LEU A 52 -6.53 3.95 2.02
CA LEU A 52 -7.65 4.72 2.57
C LEU A 52 -7.14 6.03 3.14
N LEU A 53 -7.85 7.13 2.90
CA LEU A 53 -7.72 8.35 3.70
C LEU A 53 -8.65 8.20 4.88
N VAL A 54 -8.10 8.28 6.09
CA VAL A 54 -8.84 8.10 7.34
C VAL A 54 -8.64 9.27 8.29
N GLN A 55 -9.59 9.42 9.22
CA GLN A 55 -9.50 10.33 10.34
C GLN A 55 -9.44 9.54 11.65
N ALA A 56 -8.40 9.80 12.44
CA ALA A 56 -8.33 9.29 13.80
C ALA A 56 -9.42 9.98 14.63
N THR A 57 -10.21 9.19 15.37
CA THR A 57 -11.33 9.70 16.17
C THR A 57 -10.92 10.09 17.59
N ASP A 58 -9.82 9.51 18.09
CA ASP A 58 -9.31 9.74 19.43
C ASP A 58 -8.22 10.83 19.42
N PRO A 59 -8.50 12.03 19.95
CA PRO A 59 -7.54 13.14 20.00
C PRO A 59 -6.41 12.92 21.02
N SER A 60 -6.51 11.91 21.89
CA SER A 60 -5.43 11.56 22.83
C SER A 60 -4.29 10.80 22.14
N LEU A 61 -4.53 10.28 20.94
CA LEU A 61 -3.48 9.73 20.10
C LEU A 61 -2.62 10.87 19.58
N SER A 62 -1.30 10.74 19.70
CA SER A 62 -0.32 11.65 19.09
C SER A 62 -0.25 11.46 17.56
N LEU A 63 -1.41 11.46 16.91
CA LEU A 63 -1.61 11.26 15.48
C LEU A 63 -2.25 12.52 14.88
N PRO A 64 -1.90 12.90 13.64
CA PRO A 64 -2.62 13.96 12.95
C PRO A 64 -4.08 13.57 12.66
N ALA A 65 -4.91 14.59 12.45
CA ALA A 65 -6.33 14.40 12.17
C ALA A 65 -6.61 13.61 10.88
N LYS A 66 -5.72 13.66 9.89
CA LYS A 66 -5.84 12.91 8.63
C LYS A 66 -4.60 12.06 8.41
N LEU A 67 -4.83 10.81 8.04
CA LEU A 67 -3.82 9.78 7.87
C LEU A 67 -4.13 8.96 6.62
N VAL A 68 -3.09 8.35 6.05
CA VAL A 68 -3.27 7.27 5.08
C VAL A 68 -3.15 5.94 5.81
N LEU A 69 -4.16 5.10 5.65
CA LEU A 69 -4.18 3.71 6.08
C LEU A 69 -4.00 2.82 4.84
N LYS A 70 -2.93 2.02 4.81
CA LYS A 70 -2.72 0.98 3.81
C LYS A 70 -3.00 -0.38 4.45
N LEU A 71 -3.91 -1.16 3.86
CA LEU A 71 -4.30 -2.50 4.32
C LEU A 71 -3.95 -3.53 3.24
N VAL A 72 -3.20 -4.56 3.63
CA VAL A 72 -2.78 -5.67 2.77
C VAL A 72 -3.88 -6.73 2.75
N ASP A 73 -5.06 -6.30 2.30
CA ASP A 73 -6.26 -7.13 2.31
C ASP A 73 -6.28 -8.03 1.06
N PRO A 74 -6.21 -9.37 1.20
CA PRO A 74 -6.19 -10.30 0.06
C PRO A 74 -7.28 -10.05 -0.99
N ARG A 75 -8.43 -9.53 -0.56
CA ARG A 75 -9.58 -9.18 -1.42
C ARG A 75 -9.26 -8.05 -2.40
N PHE A 76 -8.22 -7.28 -2.11
CA PHE A 76 -7.74 -6.15 -2.89
C PHE A 76 -6.29 -6.35 -3.38
N SER A 77 -5.58 -7.41 -2.96
CA SER A 77 -4.13 -7.60 -3.20
C SER A 77 -3.73 -8.48 -4.39
N THR A 78 -4.59 -9.39 -4.86
CA THR A 78 -4.17 -10.53 -5.68
C THR A 78 -4.56 -10.43 -7.16
N PRO A 79 -3.80 -11.09 -8.06
CA PRO A 79 -3.41 -10.55 -9.38
C PRO A 79 -4.42 -10.82 -10.49
N ASP A 80 -5.62 -11.28 -10.17
CA ASP A 80 -6.64 -11.48 -11.19
C ASP A 80 -7.37 -10.16 -11.44
N ILE A 81 -6.67 -9.29 -12.20
CA ILE A 81 -7.22 -8.05 -12.76
C ILE A 81 -8.55 -8.33 -13.48
N TYR A 82 -8.78 -9.58 -13.94
CA TYR A 82 -10.00 -9.99 -14.63
C TYR A 82 -11.22 -10.17 -13.73
N HIS A 83 -11.05 -10.45 -12.43
CA HIS A 83 -12.20 -10.61 -11.53
C HIS A 83 -12.52 -9.35 -10.73
N GLY A 84 -11.52 -8.56 -10.37
CA GLY A 84 -11.71 -7.25 -9.74
C GLY A 84 -12.58 -7.27 -8.48
N TYR A 85 -12.60 -8.38 -7.72
CA TYR A 85 -13.36 -8.45 -6.47
C TYR A 85 -12.93 -7.33 -5.52
N GLY A 86 -13.89 -6.65 -4.89
CA GLY A 86 -13.64 -5.48 -4.04
C GLY A 86 -13.24 -4.20 -4.80
N ARG A 87 -12.60 -4.30 -5.98
CA ARG A 87 -12.18 -3.16 -6.82
C ARG A 87 -13.28 -2.70 -7.78
N ASN A 88 -13.74 -3.60 -8.65
CA ASN A 88 -14.73 -3.38 -9.71
C ASN A 88 -16.02 -4.15 -9.45
N VAL A 89 -15.93 -5.28 -8.73
CA VAL A 89 -17.07 -6.11 -8.34
C VAL A 89 -17.32 -5.92 -6.85
N PRO A 90 -18.51 -5.42 -6.45
CA PRO A 90 -18.84 -5.27 -5.04
C PRO A 90 -18.71 -6.60 -4.31
N TRP A 91 -17.99 -6.58 -3.19
CA TRP A 91 -17.89 -7.76 -2.33
C TRP A 91 -19.30 -8.15 -1.83
N ASN A 92 -19.65 -9.42 -1.95
CA ASN A 92 -20.95 -9.96 -1.55
C ASN A 92 -20.85 -11.49 -1.37
N ALA A 93 -21.88 -12.13 -0.82
CA ALA A 93 -21.86 -13.57 -0.54
C ALA A 93 -21.62 -14.45 -1.78
N ALA A 94 -22.02 -14.00 -2.97
CA ALA A 94 -21.82 -14.77 -4.21
C ALA A 94 -20.36 -14.73 -4.71
N VAL A 95 -19.54 -13.78 -4.24
CA VAL A 95 -18.11 -13.71 -4.58
C VAL A 95 -17.20 -14.27 -3.47
N ASP A 96 -17.72 -14.47 -2.26
CA ASP A 96 -16.97 -14.98 -1.12
C ASP A 96 -16.47 -16.42 -1.32
N ASP A 97 -17.36 -17.33 -1.73
CA ASP A 97 -16.99 -18.75 -1.95
C ASP A 97 -16.01 -18.93 -3.13
N PRO A 98 -16.22 -18.31 -4.32
CA PRO A 98 -15.22 -18.33 -5.39
C PRO A 98 -13.87 -17.73 -4.97
N PHE A 99 -13.89 -16.65 -4.19
CA PHE A 99 -12.66 -16.04 -3.68
C PHE A 99 -11.91 -16.97 -2.73
N LYS A 100 -12.60 -17.65 -1.80
CA LYS A 100 -11.95 -18.61 -0.89
C LYS A 100 -11.26 -19.75 -1.63
N ALA A 101 -11.88 -20.26 -2.69
CA ALA A 101 -11.26 -21.25 -3.57
C ALA A 101 -10.01 -20.69 -4.27
N LEU A 102 -10.06 -19.44 -4.74
CA LEU A 102 -8.91 -18.76 -5.32
C LEU A 102 -7.79 -18.50 -4.28
N LEU A 103 -8.15 -18.07 -3.07
CA LEU A 103 -7.22 -17.81 -1.98
C LEU A 103 -6.43 -19.06 -1.60
N SER A 104 -7.09 -20.21 -1.58
CA SER A 104 -6.44 -21.51 -1.37
C SER A 104 -5.37 -21.80 -2.44
N ASN A 105 -5.66 -21.48 -3.70
CA ASN A 105 -4.69 -21.61 -4.79
C ASN A 105 -3.58 -20.55 -4.72
N LEU A 106 -3.88 -19.32 -4.30
CA LEU A 106 -2.88 -18.25 -4.13
C LEU A 106 -1.85 -18.59 -3.05
N LEU A 107 -2.33 -19.20 -1.96
CA LEU A 107 -1.46 -19.73 -0.90
C LEU A 107 -0.64 -20.93 -1.40
N ALA A 108 -1.21 -21.79 -2.24
CA ALA A 108 -0.52 -22.92 -2.83
C ALA A 108 0.51 -22.53 -3.91
N MET A 109 0.48 -21.30 -4.41
CA MET A 109 1.35 -20.79 -5.48
C MET A 109 2.40 -19.77 -5.00
N ASP A 110 2.64 -19.66 -3.68
CA ASP A 110 3.57 -18.70 -3.05
C ASP A 110 3.35 -17.21 -3.40
N ARG A 111 2.27 -16.87 -4.12
CA ARG A 111 1.95 -15.48 -4.50
C ARG A 111 1.62 -14.61 -3.29
N TRP A 112 1.09 -15.21 -2.23
CA TRP A 112 0.86 -14.52 -0.96
C TRP A 112 2.16 -14.18 -0.23
N GLU A 113 3.21 -14.98 -0.39
CA GLU A 113 4.53 -14.69 0.16
C GLU A 113 5.11 -13.41 -0.46
N GLY A 114 4.93 -13.23 -1.77
CA GLY A 114 5.29 -11.99 -2.46
C GLY A 114 4.61 -10.74 -1.89
N ILE A 115 3.29 -10.79 -1.68
CA ILE A 115 2.52 -9.67 -1.10
C ILE A 115 2.94 -9.39 0.35
N SER A 116 3.12 -10.45 1.14
CA SER A 116 3.59 -10.33 2.53
C SER A 116 5.01 -9.77 2.60
N SER A 117 5.87 -10.16 1.66
CA SER A 117 7.23 -9.63 1.50
C SER A 117 7.22 -8.14 1.15
N SER A 118 6.37 -7.70 0.22
CA SER A 118 6.20 -6.28 -0.11
C SER A 118 5.79 -5.43 1.10
N TYR A 119 4.88 -5.93 1.94
CA TYR A 119 4.51 -5.26 3.19
C TYR A 119 5.70 -5.15 4.16
N GLY A 120 6.42 -6.25 4.38
CA GLY A 120 7.60 -6.26 5.25
C GLY A 120 8.72 -5.35 4.75
N GLN A 121 8.92 -5.30 3.43
CA GLN A 121 9.84 -4.39 2.75
C GLN A 121 9.44 -2.93 2.94
N GLU A 122 8.17 -2.58 2.75
CA GLU A 122 7.66 -1.22 2.94
C GLU A 122 7.89 -0.73 4.37
N VAL A 123 7.54 -1.54 5.38
CA VAL A 123 7.77 -1.23 6.79
C VAL A 123 9.27 -1.07 7.07
N SER A 124 10.11 -1.96 6.55
CA SER A 124 11.57 -1.90 6.75
C SER A 124 12.18 -0.65 6.10
N ALA A 125 11.69 -0.26 4.92
CA ALA A 125 12.14 0.92 4.21
C ALA A 125 11.79 2.20 4.98
N PHE A 126 10.56 2.33 5.49
CA PHE A 126 10.18 3.47 6.33
C PHE A 126 11.09 3.61 7.55
N ARG A 127 11.39 2.50 8.22
CA ARG A 127 12.31 2.49 9.37
C ARG A 127 13.73 2.92 9.01
N ALA A 128 14.29 2.34 7.94
CA ALA A 128 15.62 2.68 7.45
C ALA A 128 15.74 4.15 7.00
N LEU A 129 14.63 4.72 6.49
CA LEU A 129 14.55 6.08 5.97
C LEU A 129 13.98 7.08 6.98
N SER A 130 14.01 6.78 8.28
CA SER A 130 13.48 7.65 9.34
C SER A 130 13.93 9.10 9.27
N SER A 131 15.19 9.35 8.87
CA SER A 131 15.75 10.71 8.70
C SER A 131 15.15 11.51 7.53
N LEU A 132 14.44 10.87 6.59
CA LEU A 132 13.82 11.51 5.42
C LEU A 132 12.31 11.77 5.60
N GLN A 133 11.72 11.21 6.66
CA GLN A 133 10.29 11.25 6.92
C GLN A 133 9.78 12.67 7.23
N GLY A 134 8.63 13.02 6.64
CA GLY A 134 7.97 14.32 6.80
C GLY A 134 8.49 15.41 5.87
N LEU A 135 9.57 15.16 5.13
CA LEU A 135 10.08 16.07 4.12
C LEU A 135 10.11 15.39 2.76
N HIS A 136 10.90 14.32 2.61
CA HIS A 136 11.11 13.67 1.31
C HIS A 136 10.27 12.41 1.11
N ILE A 137 9.84 11.78 2.21
CA ILE A 137 8.94 10.63 2.22
C ILE A 137 7.87 10.86 3.32
N PRO A 138 6.72 10.16 3.27
CA PRO A 138 5.70 10.26 4.32
C PRO A 138 6.26 9.90 5.70
N ARG A 139 5.78 10.55 6.76
CA ARG A 139 5.96 10.04 8.12
C ARG A 139 5.31 8.68 8.28
N PHE A 140 6.01 7.77 8.94
CA PHE A 140 5.51 6.46 9.33
C PHE A 140 5.12 6.50 10.81
N TYR A 141 3.83 6.32 11.08
CA TYR A 141 3.31 6.37 12.44
C TYR A 141 3.35 5.01 13.13
N GLY A 142 3.29 3.92 12.36
CA GLY A 142 3.37 2.57 12.89
C GLY A 142 2.57 1.57 12.06
N THR A 143 2.52 0.34 12.55
CA THR A 143 1.76 -0.75 11.94
C THR A 143 0.40 -0.89 12.62
N CYS A 144 -0.54 -1.53 11.94
CA CYS A 144 -1.82 -1.86 12.51
C CYS A 144 -2.35 -3.19 11.97
N ARG A 145 -3.34 -3.73 12.65
CA ARG A 145 -4.10 -4.89 12.20
C ARG A 145 -5.58 -4.59 12.27
N TYR A 146 -6.26 -4.77 11.16
CA TYR A 146 -7.70 -4.70 11.06
C TYR A 146 -8.28 -6.11 11.29
N THR A 147 -9.16 -6.23 12.29
CA THR A 147 -9.90 -7.46 12.52
C THR A 147 -11.30 -7.31 11.96
N VAL A 148 -11.65 -8.14 10.97
CA VAL A 148 -12.97 -8.12 10.35
C VAL A 148 -13.97 -8.71 11.35
N VAL A 149 -14.82 -7.85 11.91
CA VAL A 149 -15.96 -8.26 12.74
C VAL A 149 -17.18 -8.42 11.85
N ASP A 150 -17.09 -9.32 10.86
CA ASP A 150 -18.29 -9.78 10.17
C ASP A 150 -18.75 -11.02 10.93
N GLY A 151 -20.02 -11.09 11.33
CA GLY A 151 -20.56 -12.14 12.20
C GLY A 151 -20.54 -13.56 11.61
N SER A 152 -19.75 -13.79 10.56
CA SER A 152 -19.52 -15.06 9.90
C SER A 152 -18.51 -15.90 10.70
N PRO A 153 -18.92 -17.06 11.25
CA PRO A 153 -18.04 -17.91 12.05
C PRO A 153 -16.92 -18.61 11.25
N ASN A 154 -16.89 -18.44 9.92
CA ASN A 154 -15.99 -19.16 9.00
C ASN A 154 -15.18 -18.22 8.09
N LEU A 155 -14.75 -17.06 8.58
CA LEU A 155 -13.80 -16.21 7.86
C LEU A 155 -12.41 -16.86 7.88
N ASP A 156 -11.77 -16.94 6.72
CA ASP A 156 -10.38 -17.39 6.62
C ASP A 156 -9.47 -16.45 7.45
N PRO A 157 -8.46 -16.96 8.17
CA PRO A 157 -7.57 -16.14 8.99
C PRO A 157 -6.94 -14.94 8.26
N LEU A 158 -6.65 -15.04 6.96
CA LEU A 158 -6.03 -14.00 6.15
C LEU A 158 -6.97 -12.83 5.83
N ILE A 159 -8.27 -13.08 5.81
CA ILE A 159 -9.30 -12.04 5.67
C ILE A 159 -9.87 -11.61 7.03
N ALA A 160 -9.73 -12.46 8.05
CA ALA A 160 -10.11 -12.13 9.42
C ALA A 160 -9.13 -11.14 10.06
N ASN A 161 -7.85 -11.21 9.71
CA ASN A 161 -6.79 -10.35 10.23
C ASN A 161 -5.97 -9.76 9.08
N VAL A 162 -6.22 -8.50 8.79
CA VAL A 162 -5.57 -7.78 7.70
C VAL A 162 -4.49 -6.87 8.29
N ASP A 163 -3.23 -7.13 7.94
CA ASP A 163 -2.12 -6.27 8.33
C ASP A 163 -2.11 -4.97 7.52
N GLY A 164 -1.59 -3.91 8.13
CA GLY A 164 -1.52 -2.60 7.51
C GLY A 164 -0.60 -1.63 8.21
N LEU A 165 -0.53 -0.43 7.67
CA LEU A 165 0.32 0.64 8.17
C LEU A 165 -0.37 2.01 8.08
N LEU A 166 -0.01 2.87 9.02
CA LEU A 166 -0.45 4.27 9.08
C LEU A 166 0.70 5.18 8.72
N ILE A 167 0.47 6.00 7.69
CA ILE A 167 1.45 6.98 7.19
C ILE A 167 0.81 8.36 7.01
N GLU A 168 1.66 9.36 6.85
CA GLU A 168 1.27 10.74 6.59
C GLU A 168 0.41 10.87 5.34
N TYR A 169 -0.68 11.63 5.48
CA TYR A 169 -1.41 12.11 4.32
C TYR A 169 -0.69 13.33 3.74
N ILE A 170 -0.26 13.23 2.49
CA ILE A 170 0.35 14.34 1.76
C ILE A 170 -0.76 15.09 1.01
N ASN A 171 -0.96 16.36 1.37
CA ASN A 171 -1.87 17.25 0.63
C ASN A 171 -1.18 17.74 -0.64
N GLY A 172 -1.39 17.00 -1.73
CA GLY A 172 -0.68 17.26 -2.97
C GLY A 172 -1.28 16.57 -4.18
N THR A 173 -0.65 16.80 -5.32
CA THR A 173 -1.03 16.20 -6.60
C THR A 173 0.05 15.22 -7.05
N PRO A 174 -0.30 13.98 -7.43
CA PRO A 174 0.63 13.06 -8.09
C PRO A 174 1.17 13.61 -9.42
N MET A 175 2.43 13.32 -9.76
CA MET A 175 3.08 13.84 -10.97
C MET A 175 2.37 13.46 -12.27
N ASP A 176 1.84 12.25 -12.34
CA ASP A 176 1.16 11.71 -13.52
C ASP A 176 -0.15 12.45 -13.84
N LYS A 177 -0.62 13.31 -12.94
CA LYS A 177 -1.80 14.16 -13.13
C LYS A 177 -1.44 15.62 -13.46
N LEU A 178 -0.15 15.94 -13.54
CA LEU A 178 0.32 17.28 -13.88
C LEU A 178 0.82 17.31 -15.32
N THR A 179 0.47 18.38 -16.02
CA THR A 179 0.99 18.68 -17.35
C THR A 179 1.91 19.90 -17.27
N VAL A 180 3.13 19.76 -17.80
CA VAL A 180 4.11 20.86 -17.84
C VAL A 180 3.56 21.98 -18.74
N VAL A 181 3.88 23.23 -18.41
CA VAL A 181 3.40 24.48 -19.03
C VAL A 181 1.98 24.87 -18.59
N THR A 182 1.07 23.91 -18.45
CA THR A 182 -0.31 24.23 -18.01
C THR A 182 -0.46 24.25 -16.50
N ASP A 183 0.11 23.27 -15.80
CA ASP A 183 -0.04 23.10 -14.34
C ASP A 183 1.23 23.49 -13.58
N ILE A 184 2.41 23.34 -14.21
CA ILE A 184 3.71 23.70 -13.63
C ILE A 184 4.58 24.42 -14.67
N SER A 185 5.36 25.41 -14.25
CA SER A 185 6.32 26.05 -15.15
C SER A 185 7.52 25.13 -15.42
N GLU A 186 8.26 25.37 -16.50
CA GLU A 186 9.49 24.61 -16.77
C GLU A 186 10.54 24.77 -15.65
N ALA A 187 10.63 25.97 -15.06
CA ALA A 187 11.52 26.21 -13.93
C ALA A 187 11.12 25.39 -12.70
N ASP A 188 9.82 25.23 -12.44
CA ASP A 188 9.33 24.39 -11.35
C ASP A 188 9.57 22.91 -11.63
N ALA A 189 9.37 22.46 -12.87
CA ALA A 189 9.64 21.10 -13.28
C ALA A 189 11.13 20.73 -13.10
N GLU A 190 12.04 21.66 -13.42
CA GLU A 190 13.48 21.48 -13.19
C GLU A 190 13.80 21.40 -11.69
N ARG A 191 13.28 22.34 -10.87
CA ARG A 191 13.48 22.32 -9.41
C ARG A 191 13.00 21.02 -8.78
N VAL A 192 11.83 20.55 -9.19
CA VAL A 192 11.26 19.27 -8.74
C VAL A 192 12.17 18.11 -9.14
N SER A 193 12.63 18.07 -10.40
CA SER A 193 13.53 17.03 -10.89
C SER A 193 14.80 16.95 -10.04
N GLN A 194 15.36 18.11 -9.67
CA GLN A 194 16.50 18.20 -8.76
C GLN A 194 16.16 17.70 -7.34
N GLY A 195 14.98 18.06 -6.81
CA GLY A 195 14.50 17.58 -5.50
C GLY A 195 14.31 16.05 -5.46
N VAL A 196 13.75 15.45 -6.51
CA VAL A 196 13.63 13.98 -6.65
C VAL A 196 15.01 13.33 -6.70
N LEU A 197 15.93 13.84 -7.53
CA LEU A 197 17.29 13.32 -7.62
C LEU A 197 18.05 13.43 -6.29
N HIS A 198 17.87 14.54 -5.58
CA HIS A 198 18.43 14.72 -4.24
C HIS A 198 17.90 13.65 -3.27
N THR A 199 16.58 13.46 -3.23
CA THR A 199 15.94 12.44 -2.40
C THR A 199 16.43 11.03 -2.74
N MET A 200 16.51 10.68 -4.02
CA MET A 200 17.00 9.37 -4.46
C MET A 200 18.47 9.12 -4.07
N ARG A 201 19.32 10.16 -4.08
CA ARG A 201 20.70 10.05 -3.55
C ARG A 201 20.68 9.80 -2.05
N ARG A 202 19.86 10.53 -1.29
CA ARG A 202 19.70 10.33 0.16
C ARG A 202 19.23 8.91 0.52
N ILE A 203 18.24 8.37 -0.21
CA ILE A 203 17.75 6.99 -0.04
C ILE A 203 18.88 5.99 -0.28
N ARG A 204 19.68 6.20 -1.34
CA ARG A 204 20.82 5.34 -1.68
C ARG A 204 21.92 5.38 -0.62
N ASP A 205 22.20 6.55 -0.05
CA ASP A 205 23.20 6.73 1.02
C ASP A 205 22.78 5.96 2.28
N LEU A 206 21.47 5.91 2.55
CA LEU A 206 20.86 5.10 3.60
C LEU A 206 20.72 3.62 3.24
N LYS A 207 21.38 3.17 2.16
CA LYS A 207 21.44 1.77 1.73
C LYS A 207 20.08 1.17 1.38
N VAL A 208 19.12 1.99 0.98
CA VAL A 208 17.84 1.52 0.43
C VAL A 208 17.85 1.67 -1.10
N ILE A 209 17.26 0.70 -1.79
CA ILE A 209 16.98 0.74 -3.22
C ILE A 209 15.49 1.03 -3.36
N TYR A 210 15.16 2.13 -4.03
CA TYR A 210 13.79 2.46 -4.39
C TYR A 210 13.58 2.06 -5.85
N ASP A 211 12.82 0.99 -6.06
CA ASP A 211 12.74 0.28 -7.34
C ASP A 211 11.45 0.55 -8.12
N ASP A 212 10.64 1.53 -7.68
CA ASP A 212 9.42 1.95 -8.39
C ASP A 212 9.37 3.47 -8.61
N VAL A 213 10.43 4.00 -9.26
CA VAL A 213 10.47 5.40 -9.69
C VAL A 213 9.46 5.59 -10.84
N ALA A 214 8.26 6.03 -10.47
CA ALA A 214 7.19 6.34 -11.40
C ALA A 214 6.54 7.68 -11.04
N ALA A 215 6.07 8.41 -12.05
CA ALA A 215 5.37 9.69 -11.89
C ALA A 215 4.20 9.59 -10.88
N ARG A 216 3.45 8.48 -10.90
CA ARG A 216 2.35 8.21 -9.96
C ARG A 216 2.78 8.12 -8.49
N ASN A 217 4.05 7.80 -8.22
CA ASN A 217 4.60 7.64 -6.88
C ASN A 217 5.35 8.88 -6.38
N LEU A 218 5.20 10.01 -7.08
CA LEU A 218 5.75 11.31 -6.73
C LEU A 218 4.60 12.27 -6.47
N ILE A 219 4.49 12.79 -5.25
CA ILE A 219 3.47 13.77 -4.87
C ILE A 219 4.10 15.16 -4.73
N PHE A 220 3.50 16.14 -5.39
CA PHE A 220 3.80 17.55 -5.26
C PHE A 220 2.95 18.13 -4.15
N ARG A 221 3.58 18.62 -3.08
CA ARG A 221 2.83 19.35 -2.06
C ARG A 221 2.34 20.66 -2.64
N HIS A 222 1.09 21.02 -2.35
CA HIS A 222 0.54 22.30 -2.81
C HIS A 222 1.22 23.50 -2.17
N ASP A 223 1.83 23.33 -1.01
CA ASP A 223 2.54 24.35 -0.23
C ASP A 223 4.07 24.29 -0.35
N ASP A 224 4.64 23.28 -1.02
CA ASP A 224 6.09 23.09 -1.12
C ASP A 224 6.48 22.29 -2.39
N PHE A 225 6.80 23.02 -3.46
CA PHE A 225 7.22 22.44 -4.73
C PHE A 225 8.68 21.98 -4.75
N ASP A 226 9.52 22.46 -3.82
CA ASP A 226 10.95 22.14 -3.81
C ASP A 226 11.23 20.76 -3.19
N HIS A 227 10.27 20.23 -2.43
CA HIS A 227 10.39 18.94 -1.75
C HIS A 227 9.28 17.97 -2.19
N PRO A 228 9.37 17.41 -3.41
CA PRO A 228 8.46 16.36 -3.85
C PRO A 228 8.60 15.13 -2.94
N VAL A 229 7.48 14.45 -2.71
CA VAL A 229 7.39 13.32 -1.79
C VAL A 229 7.35 12.01 -2.56
N LEU A 230 8.31 11.14 -2.30
CA LEU A 230 8.30 9.78 -2.80
C LEU A 230 7.38 8.94 -1.90
N ILE A 231 6.44 8.23 -2.53
CA ILE A 231 5.52 7.32 -1.85
C ILE A 231 5.72 5.88 -2.35
N ASP A 232 5.02 4.95 -1.72
CA ASP A 232 4.95 3.54 -2.13
C ASP A 232 6.30 2.80 -2.10
N PHE A 233 6.63 2.23 -0.93
CA PHE A 233 7.89 1.52 -0.71
C PHE A 233 7.72 0.00 -0.74
N GLY A 234 6.60 -0.52 -1.27
CA GLY A 234 6.32 -1.96 -1.36
C GLY A 234 7.27 -2.77 -2.25
N SER A 235 8.09 -2.09 -3.06
CA SER A 235 9.19 -2.69 -3.85
C SER A 235 10.58 -2.26 -3.37
N ALA A 236 10.68 -1.60 -2.21
CA ALA A 236 11.95 -1.12 -1.71
C ALA A 236 12.79 -2.27 -1.13
N LEU A 237 14.10 -2.23 -1.39
CA LEU A 237 15.02 -3.24 -0.89
C LEU A 237 16.06 -2.61 0.02
N LEU A 238 16.28 -3.20 1.18
CA LEU A 238 17.41 -2.84 2.03
C LEU A 238 18.63 -3.58 1.50
N LYS A 239 19.71 -2.84 1.22
CA LYS A 239 20.99 -3.47 0.86
C LYS A 239 21.55 -4.18 2.09
N PRO A 240 21.92 -5.46 1.98
CA PRO A 240 22.57 -6.16 3.08
C PRO A 240 23.85 -5.42 3.48
N LEU A 241 24.09 -5.27 4.79
CA LEU A 241 25.19 -4.47 5.34
C LEU A 241 26.60 -4.96 4.92
N GLN A 242 26.71 -6.18 4.39
CA GLN A 242 27.99 -6.82 4.00
C GLN A 242 28.02 -7.41 2.59
N ALA A 243 27.01 -7.15 1.75
CA ALA A 243 26.98 -7.74 0.40
C ALA A 243 28.09 -7.18 -0.49
N THR A 244 28.85 -8.08 -1.10
CA THR A 244 29.84 -7.77 -2.15
C THR A 244 29.16 -7.19 -3.39
N ASP A 245 29.92 -6.50 -4.26
CA ASP A 245 29.36 -5.92 -5.49
C ASP A 245 28.73 -6.98 -6.42
N ASP A 246 29.19 -8.23 -6.36
CA ASP A 246 28.64 -9.35 -7.13
C ASP A 246 27.32 -9.88 -6.51
N GLU A 247 27.25 -10.10 -5.19
CA GLU A 247 26.00 -10.42 -4.48
C GLU A 247 24.95 -9.33 -4.68
N ARG A 248 25.40 -8.06 -4.84
CA ARG A 248 24.53 -6.92 -5.14
C ARG A 248 23.96 -6.99 -6.55
N ILE A 249 24.75 -7.39 -7.54
CA ILE A 249 24.28 -7.59 -8.93
C ILE A 249 23.33 -8.78 -9.00
N GLU A 250 23.62 -9.86 -8.28
CA GLU A 250 22.81 -11.07 -8.29
C GLU A 250 21.46 -10.88 -7.58
N THR A 251 21.42 -10.17 -6.45
CA THR A 251 20.17 -9.77 -5.79
C THR A 251 19.31 -8.89 -6.71
N LEU A 252 19.92 -7.95 -7.44
CA LEU A 252 19.22 -7.09 -8.40
C LEU A 252 18.74 -7.87 -9.63
N ARG A 253 19.52 -8.84 -10.13
CA ARG A 253 19.16 -9.68 -11.28
C ARG A 253 18.02 -10.64 -10.95
N GLY A 254 18.12 -11.40 -9.85
CA GLY A 254 17.07 -12.33 -9.44
C GLY A 254 15.74 -11.61 -9.18
N TYR A 255 15.79 -10.38 -8.64
CA TYR A 255 14.58 -9.58 -8.43
C TYR A 255 13.99 -9.02 -9.73
N SER A 256 14.83 -8.56 -10.66
CA SER A 256 14.36 -8.15 -12.00
C SER A 256 13.73 -9.32 -12.75
N GLU A 257 14.32 -10.51 -12.68
CA GLU A 257 13.81 -11.71 -13.34
C GLU A 257 12.44 -12.14 -12.77
N VAL A 258 12.26 -12.09 -11.45
CA VAL A 258 10.94 -12.33 -10.81
C VAL A 258 9.92 -11.28 -11.24
N LYS A 259 10.30 -9.99 -11.24
CA LYS A 259 9.43 -8.89 -11.71
C LYS A 259 9.07 -9.00 -13.18
N ASP A 260 10.02 -9.41 -14.02
CA ASP A 260 9.81 -9.59 -15.46
C ASP A 260 8.94 -10.83 -15.74
N ALA A 261 9.04 -11.88 -14.92
CA ALA A 261 8.12 -13.01 -14.97
C ALA A 261 6.67 -12.60 -14.59
N ASP A 262 6.51 -11.76 -13.56
CA ASP A 262 5.21 -11.19 -13.17
C ASP A 262 4.64 -10.20 -14.21
N ARG A 263 5.51 -9.43 -14.90
CA ARG A 263 5.11 -8.56 -16.02
C ARG A 263 4.80 -9.32 -17.31
N CYS A 264 5.52 -10.40 -17.61
CA CYS A 264 5.28 -11.22 -18.80
C CYS A 264 4.07 -12.15 -18.65
N SER A 265 3.68 -12.49 -17.43
CA SER A 265 2.41 -13.16 -17.17
C SER A 265 1.23 -12.20 -17.34
N SER A 266 1.32 -10.96 -16.84
CA SER A 266 0.27 -9.95 -17.02
C SER A 266 0.10 -9.41 -18.46
N ARG A 267 1.11 -9.54 -19.34
CA ARG A 267 1.01 -9.11 -20.75
C ARG A 267 0.43 -10.15 -21.72
N ARG A 268 0.57 -11.45 -21.43
CA ARG A 268 0.11 -12.52 -22.34
C ARG A 268 -1.42 -12.65 -22.41
N ASP A 269 -2.13 -12.09 -21.44
CA ASP A 269 -3.59 -12.18 -21.35
C ASP A 269 -4.30 -10.94 -21.95
N HIS A 270 -3.55 -10.04 -22.62
CA HIS A 270 -4.08 -8.89 -23.39
C HIS A 270 -4.01 -9.08 -24.91
N GLU A 271 -3.51 -10.21 -25.41
CA GLU A 271 -3.37 -10.51 -26.85
C GLU A 271 -4.46 -11.46 -27.40
N TYR A 272 -5.50 -11.76 -26.61
CA TYR A 272 -6.67 -12.52 -27.08
C TYR A 272 -7.96 -11.74 -26.77
N GLU A 273 -8.17 -10.64 -27.49
CA GLU A 273 -9.51 -10.16 -27.88
C GLU A 273 -9.71 -10.40 -29.38
#